data_AF-A0A9C9K183-F1
#
_entry.id   AF-A0A9C9K183-F1
#
_cell.length_a   1.000
_cell.length_b   1.000
_cell.length_c   1.000
_cell.angle_alpha   90.00
_cell.angle_beta   90.00
_cell.angle_gamma   90.00
#
_symmetry.space_group_name_H-M   'P 1'
#
loop_
_entity.id
_entity.type
_entity.pdbx_description
1 polymer ?
#
loop_
_entity_poly.entity_id
_entity_poly.type
_entity_poly.pdbx_seq_one_letter_code
_entity_poly.pdbx_strand_id
1 'polypeptide(L)'
;MKGIATICLLILPVIFITPLYAIDYENPKVVIETDKGNIILEVYLLDAPITAGNFLMLVNDGYYDGIIFHRVEPGYVVQGGDPEG
;
A
#
# COMPACT_ATOMS: atom_id res chain seq x y z
N MET A 1 42.09 -22.62 -22.20
CA MET A 1 41.93 -21.61 -21.12
C MET A 1 41.19 -20.32 -21.54
N LYS A 2 40.47 -20.28 -22.68
CA LYS A 2 39.78 -19.04 -23.14
C LYS A 2 38.27 -18.96 -22.83
N GLY A 3 37.67 -20.04 -22.29
CA GLY A 3 36.21 -20.12 -22.09
C GLY A 3 35.69 -19.66 -20.72
N ILE A 4 36.54 -19.63 -19.68
CA ILE A 4 36.12 -19.27 -18.31
C ILE A 4 36.17 -17.74 -18.12
N ALA A 5 37.12 -17.05 -18.74
CA ALA A 5 37.29 -15.60 -18.62
C ALA A 5 36.15 -14.79 -19.27
N THR A 6 35.58 -15.27 -20.39
CA THR A 6 34.51 -14.57 -21.13
C THR A 6 33.16 -14.64 -20.42
N ILE A 7 32.86 -15.75 -19.73
CA ILE A 7 31.63 -15.89 -18.94
C ILE A 7 31.70 -14.99 -17.69
N CYS A 8 32.87 -14.86 -17.07
CA CYS A 8 33.06 -14.00 -15.90
C CYS A 8 32.86 -12.49 -16.23
N LEU A 9 33.29 -12.04 -17.41
CA LEU A 9 33.18 -10.65 -17.85
C LEU A 9 31.73 -10.18 -18.13
N LEU A 10 30.83 -11.11 -18.45
CA LEU A 10 29.41 -10.83 -18.72
C LEU A 10 28.53 -10.85 -17.46
N ILE A 11 29.00 -11.45 -16.35
CA ILE A 11 28.27 -11.50 -15.07
C ILE A 11 28.59 -10.26 -14.21
N LEU A 12 29.77 -9.67 -14.39
CA LEU A 12 30.26 -8.48 -13.68
C LEU A 12 29.40 -7.20 -13.84
N PRO A 13 28.83 -6.84 -15.02
CA PRO A 13 27.97 -5.67 -15.12
C PRO A 13 26.55 -5.96 -14.58
N VAL A 14 26.09 -7.22 -14.56
CA VAL A 14 24.75 -7.58 -14.08
C VAL A 14 24.63 -7.38 -12.58
N ILE A 15 25.67 -7.74 -11.81
CA ILE A 15 25.71 -7.61 -10.34
C ILE A 15 25.85 -6.13 -9.90
N PHE A 16 26.39 -5.25 -10.74
CA PHE A 16 26.50 -3.81 -10.45
C PHE A 16 25.26 -3.00 -10.85
N ILE A 17 24.39 -3.52 -11.70
CA ILE A 17 23.12 -2.88 -12.10
C ILE A 17 22.01 -3.17 -11.08
N THR A 18 22.09 -4.27 -10.32
CA THR A 18 21.04 -4.66 -9.37
C THR A 18 20.84 -3.77 -8.13
N PRO A 19 21.83 -3.07 -7.52
CA PRO A 19 21.54 -2.16 -6.43
C PRO A 19 20.93 -0.83 -6.90
N LEU A 20 20.80 -0.58 -8.21
CA LEU A 20 20.24 0.65 -8.77
C LEU A 20 18.70 0.61 -8.92
N TYR A 21 18.07 -0.56 -8.74
CA TYR A 21 16.62 -0.73 -8.74
C TYR A 21 16.06 -0.97 -7.33
N ALA A 22 16.59 -0.30 -6.31
CA ALA A 22 15.79 -0.04 -5.12
C ALA A 22 14.70 0.97 -5.54
N ILE A 23 13.60 0.45 -6.10
CA ILE A 23 12.40 1.25 -6.32
C ILE A 23 11.88 1.58 -4.93
N ASP A 24 12.02 2.83 -4.52
CA ASP A 24 11.39 3.34 -3.31
C ASP A 24 9.89 3.25 -3.54
N TYR A 25 9.26 2.25 -2.92
CA TYR A 25 7.84 2.00 -3.06
C TYR A 25 7.11 2.92 -2.10
N GLU A 26 6.55 3.99 -2.64
CA GLU A 26 5.66 4.88 -1.89
C GLU A 26 4.30 4.22 -1.70
N ASN A 27 3.85 4.13 -0.44
CA ASN A 27 2.54 3.60 -0.13
C ASN A 27 1.43 4.56 -0.58
N PRO A 28 0.30 4.06 -1.10
CA PRO A 28 -0.86 4.88 -1.40
C PRO A 28 -1.36 5.63 -0.16
N LYS A 29 -1.86 6.84 -0.38
CA LYS A 29 -2.51 7.64 0.65
C LYS A 29 -4.00 7.78 0.33
N VAL A 30 -4.84 7.56 1.33
CA VAL A 30 -6.29 7.71 1.24
C VAL A 30 -6.73 8.78 2.21
N VAL A 31 -7.58 9.69 1.75
CA VAL A 31 -8.21 10.71 2.61
C VAL A 31 -9.62 10.24 2.92
N ILE A 32 -9.93 10.08 4.20
CA ILE A 32 -11.30 9.92 4.67
C ILE A 32 -11.79 11.31 5.07
N GLU A 33 -12.73 11.84 4.30
CA GLU A 33 -13.42 13.09 4.61
C GLU A 33 -14.53 12.82 5.62
N THR A 34 -14.53 13.56 6.72
CA THR A 34 -15.55 13.43 7.77
C THR A 34 -16.07 14.81 8.17
N ASP A 35 -17.22 14.84 8.84
CA ASP A 35 -17.79 16.05 9.45
C ASP A 35 -16.88 16.66 10.53
N LYS A 36 -15.93 15.88 11.07
CA LYS A 36 -14.96 16.29 12.08
C LYS A 36 -13.57 16.62 11.51
N GLY A 37 -13.44 16.62 10.18
CA GLY A 37 -12.19 16.89 9.48
C GLY A 37 -11.61 15.65 8.79
N ASN A 38 -10.47 15.84 8.14
CA ASN A 38 -9.87 14.82 7.29
C ASN A 38 -8.95 13.89 8.07
N ILE A 39 -9.06 12.59 7.81
CA ILE A 39 -8.12 11.58 8.27
C ILE A 39 -7.31 11.11 7.06
N ILE A 40 -5.99 11.23 7.13
CA ILE A 40 -5.08 10.78 6.07
C ILE A 40 -4.50 9.43 6.48
N LEU A 41 -4.77 8.41 5.69
CA LEU A 41 -4.25 7.06 5.88
C LEU A 41 -3.12 6.80 4.89
N GLU A 42 -2.04 6.19 5.35
CA GLU A 42 -1.03 5.56 4.50
C GLU A 42 -1.28 4.06 4.48
N VAL A 43 -1.40 3.47 3.29
CA VAL A 43 -1.85 2.09 3.11
C VAL A 43 -0.67 1.19 2.75
N TYR A 44 -0.23 0.36 3.69
CA TYR A 44 0.93 -0.52 3.52
C TYR A 44 0.61 -1.75 2.66
N LEU A 45 0.75 -1.59 1.34
CA LEU A 45 0.41 -2.62 0.36
C LEU A 45 1.32 -3.85 0.45
N LEU A 46 2.59 -3.69 0.78
CA LEU A 46 3.52 -4.81 0.87
C LEU A 46 3.31 -5.66 2.13
N ASP A 47 2.86 -5.04 3.22
CA ASP A 47 2.65 -5.71 4.51
C ASP A 47 1.34 -6.52 4.51
N ALA A 48 0.28 -6.00 3.88
CA ALA A 48 -1.03 -6.62 3.86
C ALA A 48 -1.68 -6.57 2.45
N PRO A 49 -1.10 -7.19 1.43
CA PRO A 49 -1.46 -6.97 0.02
C PRO A 49 -2.92 -7.28 -0.32
N ILE A 50 -3.49 -8.34 0.27
CA ILE A 50 -4.88 -8.72 0.01
C ILE A 50 -5.84 -7.70 0.62
N THR A 51 -5.64 -7.36 1.90
CA THR A 51 -6.52 -6.43 2.62
C THR A 51 -6.39 -5.00 2.10
N ALA A 52 -5.16 -4.54 1.90
CA ALA A 52 -4.88 -3.22 1.34
C ALA A 52 -5.41 -3.09 -0.10
N GLY A 53 -5.23 -4.13 -0.94
CA GLY A 53 -5.78 -4.16 -2.29
C GLY A 53 -7.30 -4.08 -2.31
N ASN A 54 -7.98 -4.88 -1.46
CA ASN A 54 -9.44 -4.82 -1.33
C ASN A 54 -9.92 -3.46 -0.82
N PHE A 55 -9.27 -2.89 0.19
CA PHE A 55 -9.60 -1.57 0.71
C PHE A 55 -9.49 -0.48 -0.37
N LEU A 56 -8.38 -0.44 -1.12
CA LEU A 56 -8.18 0.54 -2.19
C LEU A 56 -9.18 0.37 -3.34
N MET A 57 -9.55 -0.87 -3.68
CA MET A 57 -10.61 -1.15 -4.65
C MET A 57 -11.94 -0.54 -4.20
N LEU A 58 -12.38 -0.82 -2.96
CA LEU A 58 -13.63 -0.29 -2.41
C LEU A 58 -13.62 1.25 -2.32
N VAL A 59 -12.47 1.86 -1.97
CA VAL A 59 -12.29 3.32 -2.00
C VAL A 59 -12.49 3.87 -3.42
N ASN A 60 -11.86 3.27 -4.42
CA ASN A 60 -11.98 3.72 -5.82
C ASN A 60 -13.40 3.56 -6.37
N ASP A 61 -14.15 2.58 -5.88
CA ASP A 61 -15.55 2.34 -6.25
C ASP A 61 -16.53 3.27 -5.51
N GLY A 62 -16.05 4.15 -4.61
CA GLY A 62 -16.89 5.04 -3.80
C GLY A 62 -17.72 4.31 -2.73
N TYR A 63 -17.35 3.06 -2.40
CA TYR A 63 -18.14 2.20 -1.51
C TYR A 63 -18.36 2.81 -0.12
N TYR A 64 -17.36 3.55 0.39
CA TYR A 64 -17.40 4.14 1.73
C TYR A 64 -18.12 5.50 1.79
N ASP A 65 -18.57 6.04 0.66
CA ASP A 65 -19.19 7.36 0.62
C ASP A 65 -20.53 7.36 1.38
N GLY A 66 -20.65 8.27 2.34
CA GLY A 66 -21.84 8.39 3.19
C GLY A 66 -21.97 7.32 4.28
N ILE A 67 -21.02 6.40 4.41
CA ILE A 67 -21.02 5.41 5.50
C ILE A 67 -20.61 6.09 6.81
N ILE A 68 -21.34 5.78 7.89
CA ILE A 68 -21.08 6.30 9.23
C ILE A 68 -20.08 5.43 10.01
N PHE A 69 -19.48 6.02 11.04
CA PHE A 69 -18.87 5.25 12.13
C PHE A 69 -19.96 4.81 13.11
N HIS A 70 -20.54 3.62 12.91
CA HIS A 70 -21.66 3.11 13.71
C HIS A 70 -21.25 2.70 15.13
N ARG A 71 -19.96 2.50 15.42
CA ARG A 71 -19.46 2.17 16.76
C ARG A 71 -18.31 3.08 17.18
N VAL A 72 -18.43 3.66 18.38
CA VAL A 72 -17.45 4.57 18.97
C VAL A 72 -17.19 4.17 20.42
N GLU A 73 -15.96 3.75 20.73
CA GLU A 73 -15.52 3.41 22.08
C GLU A 73 -14.36 4.31 22.51
N PRO A 74 -14.61 5.25 23.46
CA PRO A 74 -13.59 6.20 23.90
C PRO A 74 -12.33 5.51 24.43
N GLY A 75 -11.17 5.97 23.94
CA GLY A 75 -9.88 5.40 24.33
C GLY A 75 -9.55 4.05 23.68
N TYR A 76 -10.40 3.56 22.76
CA TYR A 76 -10.18 2.29 22.08
C TYR A 76 -10.28 2.42 20.55
N VAL A 77 -11.50 2.51 20.00
CA VAL A 77 -11.69 2.41 18.55
C VAL A 77 -12.94 3.15 18.06
N VAL A 78 -12.86 3.65 16.83
CA VAL A 78 -14.03 3.98 16.01
C VAL A 78 -14.10 2.98 14.88
N GLN A 79 -15.31 2.45 14.62
CA GLN A 79 -15.55 1.41 13.65
C GLN A 79 -16.66 1.84 12.70
N GLY A 80 -16.41 1.65 11.41
CA GLY A 80 -17.33 1.92 10.30
C GLY A 80 -17.07 0.96 9.15
N GLY A 81 -17.52 1.31 7.95
CA GLY A 81 -17.35 0.48 6.75
C GLY A 81 -18.48 -0.53 6.50
N ASP A 82 -19.59 -0.42 7.24
CA ASP A 82 -20.83 -1.17 7.00
C ASP A 82 -21.89 -0.21 6.41
N PRO A 83 -22.39 -0.43 5.18
CA PRO A 83 -23.47 0.37 4.60
C PRO A 83 -24.80 0.28 5.36
N GLU A 84 -25.02 -0.80 6.11
CA GLU A 84 -26.23 -1.01 6.90
C GLU A 84 -26.10 -0.48 8.34
N GLY A 85 -24.86 -0.25 8.80
CA GLY A 85 -24.50 0.56 9.98
C GLY A 85 -25.14 0.17 11.31
#